data_AF-A0A239BFB3-F1
#
_entry.id   AF-A0A239BFB3-F1
#
_cell.length_a   1.000
_cell.length_b   1.000
_cell.length_c   1.000
_cell.angle_alpha   90.00
_cell.angle_beta   90.00
_cell.angle_gamma   90.00
#
_symmetry.space_group_name_H-M   'P 1'
#
loop_
_entity.id
_entity.type
_entity.pdbx_description
1 polymer ?
#
loop_
_entity_poly.entity_id
_entity_poly.type
_entity_poly.pdbx_seq_one_letter_code
_entity_poly.pdbx_strand_id
1 'polypeptide(L)' 'MPAESVSSALTAFLQQLDSPAFQDAMRAQLRAEAAAANTFLSYRDTQGRYVHEYPATGEVYGLLMVAGDCVHLRKEPL' A
#
# COMPACT_ATOMS: atom_id res chain seq x y z
N MET A 1 -20.69 -31.74 10.67
CA MET A 1 -19.69 -31.39 9.64
C MET A 1 -19.54 -29.88 9.62
N PRO A 2 -18.41 -29.29 10.07
CA PRO A 2 -18.25 -27.83 10.21
C PRO A 2 -17.40 -27.16 9.11
N ALA A 3 -16.85 -27.94 8.16
CA ALA A 3 -15.88 -27.43 7.19
C ALA A 3 -16.48 -26.43 6.17
N GLU A 4 -17.76 -26.58 5.81
CA GLU A 4 -18.41 -25.73 4.81
C GLU A 4 -18.71 -24.31 5.32
N SER A 5 -19.01 -24.13 6.61
CA SER A 5 -19.32 -22.80 7.17
C SER A 5 -18.09 -21.91 7.35
N VAL A 6 -16.95 -22.50 7.72
CA VAL A 6 -15.67 -21.79 7.85
C VAL A 6 -15.18 -21.30 6.49
N SER A 7 -15.36 -22.10 5.44
CA SER A 7 -15.00 -21.73 4.07
C SER A 7 -15.80 -20.52 3.56
N SER A 8 -17.09 -20.42 3.94
CA SER A 8 -17.95 -19.31 3.54
C SER A 8 -17.60 -18.00 4.25
N ALA A 9 -17.38 -18.04 5.57
CA ALA A 9 -16.98 -16.86 6.35
C ALA A 9 -15.61 -16.32 5.94
N LEU A 10 -14.65 -17.21 5.65
CA LEU A 10 -13.34 -16.82 5.11
C LEU A 10 -13.48 -16.14 3.75
N THR A 11 -14.30 -16.69 2.85
CA THR A 11 -14.52 -16.10 1.52
C THR A 11 -15.13 -14.71 1.61
N ALA A 12 -16.15 -14.53 2.47
CA ALA A 12 -16.78 -13.23 2.69
C ALA A 12 -15.80 -12.20 3.29
N PHE A 13 -14.95 -12.62 4.22
CA PHE A 13 -13.91 -11.76 4.79
C PHE A 13 -12.88 -11.34 3.72
N LEU A 14 -12.41 -12.27 2.89
CA LEU A 14 -11.47 -11.95 1.80
C LEU A 14 -12.09 -10.97 0.79
N GLN A 15 -13.36 -11.15 0.43
CA GLN A 15 -14.07 -10.20 -0.43
C GLN A 15 -14.19 -8.80 0.19
N GLN A 16 -14.35 -8.71 1.51
CA GLN A 16 -14.38 -7.43 2.20
C GLN A 16 -13.01 -6.73 2.19
N LEU A 17 -11.92 -7.49 2.34
CA LEU A 17 -10.57 -6.95 2.22
C LEU A 17 -10.30 -6.39 0.82
N ASP A 18 -10.83 -7.02 -0.23
CA ASP A 18 -10.70 -6.54 -1.61
C ASP A 18 -11.65 -5.38 -1.96
N SER A 19 -12.52 -4.97 -1.03
CA SER A 19 -13.44 -3.86 -1.30
C SER A 19 -12.68 -2.52 -1.40
N PRO A 20 -13.01 -1.67 -2.39
CA PRO A 20 -12.35 -0.36 -2.55
C PRO A 20 -12.44 0.50 -1.29
N ALA A 21 -13.61 0.50 -0.63
CA ALA A 21 -13.83 1.27 0.59
C ALA A 21 -12.90 0.83 1.74
N PHE A 22 -12.67 -0.48 1.90
CA PHE A 22 -11.76 -0.98 2.92
C PHE A 22 -10.31 -0.64 2.58
N GLN A 23 -9.90 -0.83 1.32
CA GLN A 23 -8.55 -0.50 0.85
C GLN A 23 -8.24 1.00 1.02
N ASP A 24 -9.20 1.86 0.71
CA ASP A 24 -9.07 3.32 0.88
C ASP A 24 -8.96 3.70 2.36
N ALA A 25 -9.81 3.12 3.22
CA ALA A 25 -9.76 3.35 4.66
C ALA A 25 -8.41 2.89 5.27
N MET A 26 -7.94 1.70 4.90
CA MET A 26 -6.64 1.18 5.33
C MET A 26 -5.49 2.07 4.87
N ARG A 27 -5.51 2.53 3.60
CA ARG A 27 -4.47 3.43 3.07
C ARG A 27 -4.46 4.76 3.81
N ALA A 28 -5.64 5.33 4.09
CA ALA A 28 -5.75 6.57 4.85
C ALA A 28 -5.18 6.42 6.27
N GLN A 29 -5.50 5.32 6.95
CA GLN A 29 -4.97 5.01 8.27
C GLN A 29 -3.45 4.87 8.27
N LEU A 30 -2.88 4.07 7.36
CA LEU A 30 -1.43 3.88 7.25
C LEU A 30 -0.71 5.19 6.94
N ARG A 31 -1.28 6.06 6.10
CA ARG A 31 -0.73 7.39 5.82
C ARG A 31 -0.71 8.29 7.05
N ALA A 32 -1.79 8.28 7.82
CA ALA A 32 -1.87 9.05 9.06
C ALA A 32 -0.84 8.57 10.09
N GLU A 33 -0.68 7.25 10.24
CA GLU A 33 0.33 6.66 11.14
C GLU A 33 1.75 6.98 10.68
N ALA A 34 2.05 6.84 9.39
CA ALA A 34 3.36 7.17 8.85
C ALA A 34 3.70 8.66 8.97
N ALA A 35 2.71 9.54 8.78
CA ALA A 35 2.86 10.97 9.05
C ALA A 35 3.18 11.24 10.53
N ALA A 36 2.41 10.64 11.45
CA ALA A 36 2.60 10.82 12.89
C ALA A 36 3.97 10.31 13.37
N ALA A 37 4.46 9.22 12.77
CA ALA A 37 5.78 8.65 13.06
C ALA A 37 6.93 9.32 12.29
N ASN A 38 6.67 10.33 11.45
CA ASN A 38 7.65 10.96 10.56
C ASN A 38 8.45 9.94 9.73
N THR A 39 7.75 8.96 9.17
CA THR A 39 8.33 7.90 8.34
C THR A 39 7.66 7.83 6.97
N PHE A 40 8.04 6.85 6.15
CA PHE A 40 7.54 6.64 4.80
C PHE A 40 6.76 5.32 4.67
N LEU A 41 5.92 5.26 3.65
CA LEU A 41 5.25 4.04 3.19
C LEU A 41 5.92 3.56 1.90
N SER A 42 6.16 2.25 1.80
CA SER A 42 6.66 1.61 0.58
C SER A 42 5.61 0.68 0.02
N TYR A 43 5.21 0.88 -1.23
CA TYR A 43 4.21 0.04 -1.88
C TYR A 43 4.41 -0.03 -3.40
N ARG A 44 3.68 -0.92 -4.07
CA ARG A 44 3.56 -0.92 -5.53
C ARG A 44 2.31 -0.18 -5.94
N ASP A 45 2.43 0.75 -6.87
CA ASP A 45 1.27 1.44 -7.43
C ASP A 45 0.49 0.54 -8.41
N THR A 46 -0.59 1.08 -8.98
CA THR A 46 -1.43 0.37 -9.95
C THR A 46 -0.72 0.04 -11.26
N GLN A 47 0.39 0.72 -11.56
CA GLN A 47 1.25 0.44 -12.71
C GLN A 47 2.35 -0.57 -12.36
N GLY A 48 2.38 -1.09 -11.13
CA GLY A 48 3.37 -2.04 -10.64
C GLY A 48 4.72 -1.41 -10.27
N ARG A 49 4.82 -0.07 -10.24
CA ARG A 49 6.03 0.67 -9.90
C ARG A 49 6.20 0.70 -8.38
N TYR A 50 7.43 0.54 -7.90
CA TYR A 50 7.71 0.72 -6.48
C TYR A 50 7.71 2.20 -6.13
N VAL A 51 7.03 2.56 -5.05
CA VAL A 51 6.84 3.95 -4.61
C VAL A 51 7.18 4.04 -3.12
N HIS A 52 7.93 5.08 -2.75
CA HIS A 52 8.08 5.57 -1.39
C HIS A 52 7.30 6.88 -1.23
N GLU A 53 6.28 6.87 -0.38
CA GLU A 53 5.51 8.06 -0.02
C GLU A 53 5.93 8.53 1.37
N TYR A 54 6.18 9.82 1.55
CA TYR A 54 6.46 10.50 2.82
C TYR A 54 5.25 11.36 3.20
N PRO A 55 4.27 10.82 3.95
CA PRO A 55 2.99 11.50 4.16
C PRO A 55 3.11 12.79 4.98
N ALA A 56 4.14 12.90 5.84
CA ALA A 56 4.40 14.10 6.63
C ALA A 56 4.79 15.33 5.76
N THR A 57 5.44 15.09 4.62
CA THR A 57 5.93 16.16 3.73
C THR A 57 5.17 16.22 2.40
N GLY A 58 4.34 15.22 2.12
CA GLY A 58 3.64 15.08 0.84
C GLY A 58 4.56 14.66 -0.32
N GLU A 59 5.79 14.23 -0.02
CA GLU A 59 6.73 13.83 -1.07
C GLU A 59 6.52 12.38 -1.49
N VAL A 60 6.55 12.14 -2.80
CA VAL A 60 6.40 10.81 -3.38
C VAL A 60 7.57 10.53 -4.30
N TYR A 61 8.21 9.38 -4.13
CA TYR A 61 9.36 8.95 -4.90
C TYR A 61 9.12 7.59 -5.56
N GLY A 62 9.28 7.51 -6.88
CA GLY A 62 9.34 6.24 -7.59
C GLY A 62 10.71 5.59 -7.44
N LEU A 63 10.75 4.30 -7.11
CA LEU A 63 11.96 3.47 -7.15
C LEU A 63 12.06 2.78 -8.50
N LEU A 64 13.08 3.14 -9.26
CA LEU A 64 13.52 2.39 -10.43
C LEU A 64 14.60 1.40 -9.97
N MET A 65 14.25 0.11 -9.94
CA MET A 65 15.27 -0.95 -9.84
C MET A 65 15.83 -1.18 -11.24
N VAL A 66 17.00 -0.60 -11.52
CA VAL A 66 17.75 -0.93 -12.73
C VAL A 66 18.58 -2.18 -12.41
N ALA A 67 18.50 -3.22 -13.25
CA ALA A 67 19.23 -4.46 -13.02
C ALA A 67 20.74 -4.18 -12.93
N GLY A 68 21.28 -4.22 -11.70
CA GLY A 68 22.71 -4.05 -11.42
C GLY A 68 23.09 -2.91 -10.47
N ASP A 69 22.27 -1.87 -10.30
CA ASP A 69 22.72 -0.65 -9.59
C ASP A 69 21.62 0.07 -8.78
N CYS A 70 22.10 0.75 -7.73
CA CYS A 70 21.44 1.54 -6.70
C CYS A 70 19.99 2.02 -6.99
N VAL A 71 19.14 1.88 -5.97
CA VAL A 71 17.82 2.50 -5.88
C VAL A 71 17.92 4.00 -6.16
N HIS A 72 17.43 4.44 -7.32
CA HIS A 72 17.28 5.87 -7.62
C HIS A 72 15.86 6.31 -7.24
N LEU A 73 15.77 7.15 -6.21
CA LEU A 73 14.53 7.83 -5.81
C LEU A 73 14.29 9.00 -6.76
N ARG A 74 13.24 8.93 -7.57
CA ARG A 74 12.80 10.06 -8.41
C ARG A 74 11.51 10.65 -7.86
N LYS A 75 11.48 11.95 -7.60
CA LYS A 75 10.27 12.66 -7.16
C LYS A 75 9.23 12.61 -8.28
N GLU A 76 8.05 12.07 -8.00
CA GLU A 76 6.94 12.02 -8.94
C GLU A 76 5.97 13.20 -8.69
N PRO A 77 5.40 13.80 -9.74
CA PRO A 77 4.29 14.75 -9.59
C PRO A 77 3.03 14.01 -9.12
N LEU A 78 2.30 14.63 -8.18
CA LEU A 78 1.00 14.19 -7.67
C LEU A 78 -0.08 14.19 -8.76
#